data_AF-A0A1W5CX27-F1
#
_entry.id   AF-A0A1W5CX27-F1
#
_cell.length_a   1.000
_cell.length_b   1.000
_cell.length_c   1.000
_cell.angle_alpha   90.00
_cell.angle_beta   90.00
_cell.angle_gamma   90.00
#
_symmetry.space_group_name_H-M   'P 1'
#
loop_
_entity.id
_entity.type
_entity.pdbx_description
1 polymer ?
#
loop_
_entity_poly.entity_id
_entity_poly.type
_entity_poly.pdbx_seq_one_letter_code
_entity_poly.pdbx_strand_id
1 'polypeptide(L)'
;MAKMYTEELKYTGNGDSLDHKLVIFYDICSRADVPEEAYMKAFPTMLKGLALDFYYTDLAMMNWDFSAICQAIINYFEGEEYQRGILSKWNNTSLKSTKAKNDEKGYEECLQILIQDLCQLQRGLTPEL
;
A
#
# COMPACT_ATOMS: atom_id res chain seq x y z
N MET A 1 -16.09 16.47 17.31
CA MET A 1 -15.45 16.65 15.99
C MET A 1 -15.47 15.30 15.29
N ALA A 2 -16.29 15.14 14.24
CA ALA A 2 -16.24 13.94 13.42
C ALA A 2 -15.00 14.02 12.54
N LYS A 3 -14.15 12.98 12.51
CA LYS A 3 -13.05 12.92 11.54
C LYS A 3 -13.67 12.79 10.15
N MET A 4 -13.32 13.71 9.25
CA MET A 4 -13.76 13.64 7.84
C MET A 4 -13.13 12.43 7.12
N TYR A 5 -11.92 12.04 7.51
CA TYR A 5 -11.22 10.86 7.01
C TYR A 5 -11.33 9.71 8.02
N THR A 6 -12.05 8.63 7.67
CA THR A 6 -12.08 7.39 8.44
C THR A 6 -11.02 6.41 7.93
N GLU A 7 -10.61 5.45 8.78
CA GLU A 7 -9.54 4.51 8.41
C GLU A 7 -9.91 3.65 7.19
N GLU A 8 -11.18 3.37 6.97
CA GLU A 8 -11.70 2.57 5.85
C GLU A 8 -11.52 3.27 4.50
N LEU A 9 -11.54 4.61 4.50
CA LEU A 9 -11.41 5.43 3.30
C LEU A 9 -9.96 5.60 2.85
N LYS A 10 -8.98 5.23 3.68
CA LYS A 10 -7.56 5.41 3.36
C LYS A 10 -7.03 4.35 2.40
N TYR A 11 -6.08 4.76 1.59
CA TYR A 11 -5.31 3.94 0.67
C TYR A 11 -4.19 3.20 1.41
N THR A 12 -4.08 1.89 1.18
CA THR A 12 -3.09 1.00 1.76
C THR A 12 -1.95 0.64 0.82
N GLY A 13 -2.20 0.73 -0.49
CA GLY A 13 -1.31 0.14 -1.49
C GLY A 13 -1.39 -1.39 -1.53
N ASN A 14 -2.52 -1.97 -1.14
CA ASN A 14 -2.71 -3.41 -1.11
C ASN A 14 -4.17 -3.79 -1.38
N GLY A 15 -4.45 -4.15 -2.63
CA GLY A 15 -5.80 -4.55 -3.07
C GLY A 15 -6.78 -3.38 -3.21
N ASP A 16 -6.34 -2.14 -3.00
CA ASP A 16 -7.09 -0.93 -3.28
C ASP A 16 -6.48 -0.15 -4.46
N SER A 17 -7.32 0.60 -5.16
CA SER A 17 -6.92 1.44 -6.31
C SER A 17 -6.72 2.88 -5.87
N LEU A 18 -5.55 3.44 -6.16
CA LEU A 18 -5.22 4.83 -5.89
C LEU A 18 -6.17 5.78 -6.62
N ASP A 19 -6.51 5.49 -7.88
CA ASP A 19 -7.46 6.29 -8.66
C ASP A 19 -8.82 6.41 -7.96
N HIS A 20 -9.35 5.29 -7.47
CA HIS A 20 -10.59 5.29 -6.69
C HIS A 20 -10.46 6.09 -5.38
N LYS A 21 -9.33 5.94 -4.68
CA LYS A 21 -9.07 6.64 -3.42
C LYS A 21 -8.84 8.14 -3.62
N LEU A 22 -8.29 8.55 -4.77
CA LEU A 22 -8.12 9.95 -5.16
C LEU A 22 -9.46 10.64 -5.36
N VAL A 23 -10.47 9.97 -5.93
CA VAL A 23 -11.84 10.51 -6.03
C VAL A 23 -12.40 10.85 -4.65
N ILE A 24 -12.22 9.95 -3.67
CA ILE A 24 -12.64 10.17 -2.28
C ILE A 24 -11.85 11.32 -1.64
N PHE A 25 -10.54 11.37 -1.87
CA PHE A 25 -9.68 12.44 -1.37
C PHE A 25 -10.13 13.81 -1.88
N TYR A 26 -10.40 13.95 -3.18
CA TYR A 26 -10.86 15.20 -3.77
C TYR A 26 -12.25 15.62 -3.25
N ASP A 27 -13.18 14.69 -3.05
CA ASP A 27 -14.48 14.98 -2.41
C ASP A 27 -14.29 15.53 -0.99
N ILE A 28 -13.44 14.88 -0.19
CA ILE A 28 -13.17 15.32 1.19
C ILE A 28 -12.47 16.68 1.21
N CYS A 29 -11.48 16.91 0.34
CA CYS A 29 -10.81 18.20 0.20
C CYS A 29 -11.81 19.29 -0.20
N SER A 30 -12.69 19.03 -1.17
CA SER A 30 -13.73 19.98 -1.59
C SER A 30 -14.68 20.32 -0.44
N ARG A 31 -15.16 19.32 0.32
CA ARG A 31 -16.05 19.51 1.47
C ARG A 31 -15.41 20.24 2.66
N ALA A 32 -14.09 20.26 2.70
CA ALA A 32 -13.29 20.95 3.71
C ALA A 32 -12.73 22.29 3.22
N ASP A 33 -13.15 22.76 2.03
CA ASP A 33 -12.64 23.97 1.38
C ASP A 33 -11.10 24.00 1.27
N VAL A 34 -10.49 22.83 1.05
CA VAL A 34 -9.04 22.69 0.85
C VAL A 34 -8.72 23.10 -0.59
N PRO A 35 -7.87 24.12 -0.79
CA PRO A 35 -7.50 24.55 -2.12
C PRO A 35 -6.48 23.60 -2.75
N GLU A 36 -6.41 23.56 -4.07
CA GLU A 36 -5.60 22.59 -4.83
C GLU A 36 -4.09 22.69 -4.47
N GLU A 37 -3.59 23.88 -4.18
CA GLU A 37 -2.19 24.09 -3.76
C GLU A 37 -1.86 23.45 -2.41
N ALA A 38 -2.89 23.12 -1.62
CA ALA A 38 -2.76 22.41 -0.34
C ALA A 38 -2.90 20.89 -0.48
N TYR A 39 -3.24 20.34 -1.66
CA TYR A 39 -3.43 18.90 -1.84
C TYR A 39 -2.19 18.10 -1.48
N MET A 40 -1.00 18.56 -1.87
CA MET A 40 0.27 17.91 -1.47
C MET A 40 0.44 17.80 0.04
N LYS A 41 0.01 18.82 0.80
CA LYS A 41 0.08 18.81 2.26
C LYS A 41 -0.99 17.93 2.89
N ALA A 42 -2.15 17.81 2.25
CA ALA A 42 -3.26 16.98 2.70
C ALA A 42 -3.10 15.51 2.32
N PHE A 43 -2.34 15.20 1.27
CA PHE A 43 -2.19 13.87 0.69
C PHE A 43 -1.80 12.76 1.70
N PRO A 44 -0.92 12.97 2.69
CA PRO A 44 -0.60 11.92 3.66
C PRO A 44 -1.82 11.46 4.48
N THR A 45 -2.86 12.31 4.60
CA THR A 45 -4.06 11.97 5.38
C THR A 45 -4.89 10.86 4.73
N MET A 46 -4.79 10.69 3.40
CA MET A 46 -5.46 9.61 2.68
C MET A 46 -4.69 8.30 2.68
N LEU A 47 -3.44 8.27 3.14
CA LEU A 47 -2.59 7.08 3.11
C LEU A 47 -2.59 6.38 4.49
N LYS A 48 -2.40 5.06 4.51
CA LYS A 48 -2.12 4.28 5.72
C LYS A 48 -1.22 3.08 5.43
N GLY A 49 -0.63 2.53 6.48
CA GLY A 49 0.23 1.35 6.36
C GLY A 49 1.41 1.60 5.42
N LEU A 50 1.70 0.61 4.57
CA LEU A 50 2.86 0.63 3.67
C LEU A 50 2.88 1.85 2.74
N ALA A 51 1.71 2.29 2.23
CA ALA A 51 1.63 3.48 1.39
C ALA A 51 2.05 4.77 2.12
N LEU A 52 1.70 4.90 3.39
CA LEU A 52 2.09 6.06 4.20
C LEU A 52 3.59 6.03 4.54
N ASP A 53 4.12 4.85 4.87
CA ASP A 53 5.54 4.65 5.18
C ASP A 53 6.42 4.97 3.96
N PHE A 54 6.03 4.51 2.77
CA PHE A 54 6.69 4.82 1.51
C PHE A 54 6.67 6.33 1.22
N TYR A 55 5.52 6.98 1.43
CA TYR A 55 5.42 8.42 1.24
C TYR A 55 6.43 9.19 2.11
N TYR A 56 6.51 8.91 3.42
CA TYR A 56 7.40 9.65 4.31
C TYR A 56 8.88 9.29 4.18
N THR A 57 9.18 8.07 3.74
CA THR A 57 10.56 7.58 3.61
C THR A 57 11.19 8.02 2.30
N ASP A 58 10.45 7.92 1.19
CA ASP A 58 11.02 8.02 -0.15
C ASP A 58 10.53 9.26 -0.91
N LEU A 59 9.34 9.79 -0.60
CA LEU A 59 8.68 10.82 -1.41
C LEU A 59 8.60 12.19 -0.75
N ALA A 60 8.42 12.28 0.58
CA ALA A 60 8.11 13.52 1.29
C ALA A 60 9.22 14.59 1.21
N MET A 61 10.47 14.18 0.98
CA MET A 61 11.61 15.08 0.81
C MET A 61 11.89 15.44 -0.66
N MET A 62 11.14 14.87 -1.61
CA MET A 62 11.32 15.12 -3.03
C MET A 62 10.57 16.40 -3.45
N ASN A 63 11.19 17.21 -4.30
CA ASN A 63 10.56 18.42 -4.86
C ASN A 63 9.71 18.09 -6.09
N TRP A 64 8.87 17.06 -5.98
CA TRP A 64 8.00 16.60 -7.04
C TRP A 64 6.63 17.26 -6.95
N ASP A 65 5.94 17.35 -8.08
CA ASP A 65 4.55 17.77 -8.09
C ASP A 65 3.62 16.63 -7.66
N PHE A 66 2.37 16.97 -7.40
CA PHE A 66 1.36 16.02 -6.94
C PHE A 66 1.15 14.86 -7.91
N SER A 67 1.20 15.12 -9.22
CA SER A 67 1.02 14.11 -10.25
C SER A 67 2.16 13.09 -10.23
N ALA A 68 3.40 13.56 -10.10
CA ALA A 68 4.58 12.71 -10.04
C ALA A 68 4.58 11.83 -8.77
N ILE A 69 4.15 12.37 -7.63
CA ILE A 69 3.96 11.60 -6.38
C ILE A 69 2.92 10.50 -6.57
N CYS A 70 1.75 10.83 -7.16
CA CYS A 70 0.71 9.84 -7.43
C CYS A 70 1.23 8.74 -8.36
N GLN A 71 1.94 9.10 -9.43
CA GLN A 71 2.51 8.12 -10.36
C GLN A 71 3.56 7.23 -9.68
N ALA A 72 4.37 7.77 -8.78
CA ALA A 72 5.35 6.98 -8.03
C ALA A 72 4.68 5.94 -7.12
N ILE A 73 3.58 6.33 -6.47
CA ILE A 73 2.79 5.41 -5.64
C ILE A 73 2.11 4.34 -6.51
N ILE A 74 1.53 4.71 -7.65
CA ILE A 74 0.97 3.75 -8.62
C ILE A 74 2.06 2.76 -9.05
N ASN A 75 3.23 3.26 -9.47
CA ASN A 75 4.31 2.38 -9.92
C ASN A 75 4.79 1.44 -8.81
N TYR A 76 4.82 1.91 -7.56
CA TYR A 76 5.30 1.12 -6.42
C TYR A 76 4.28 0.09 -5.93
N PHE A 77 2.98 0.38 -5.95
CA PHE A 77 1.94 -0.48 -5.34
C PHE A 77 0.99 -1.13 -6.35
N GLU A 78 0.90 -0.60 -7.57
CA GLU A 78 0.00 -1.05 -8.64
C GLU A 78 0.74 -1.38 -9.94
N GLY A 79 2.03 -1.07 -10.04
CA GLY A 79 2.83 -1.25 -11.24
C GLY A 79 3.16 -2.72 -11.55
N GLU A 80 3.44 -3.02 -12.82
CA GLU A 80 3.84 -4.36 -13.27
C GLU A 80 5.10 -4.90 -12.58
N GLU A 81 6.00 -4.03 -12.13
CA GLU A 81 7.22 -4.41 -11.42
C GLU A 81 6.93 -4.80 -9.96
N TYR A 82 5.98 -4.12 -9.31
CA TYR A 82 5.43 -4.56 -8.03
C TYR A 82 4.75 -5.91 -8.18
N GLN A 83 3.89 -6.08 -9.19
CA GLN A 83 3.25 -7.37 -9.44
C GLN A 83 4.27 -8.48 -9.74
N ARG A 84 5.30 -8.22 -10.57
CA ARG A 84 6.40 -9.17 -10.81
C ARG A 84 7.20 -9.49 -9.55
N GLY A 85 7.47 -8.49 -8.70
CA GLY A 85 8.18 -8.65 -7.43
C GLY A 85 7.38 -9.47 -6.41
N ILE A 86 6.09 -9.22 -6.29
CA ILE A 86 5.16 -10.01 -5.46
C ILE A 86 5.03 -11.44 -6.01
N LEU A 87 4.91 -11.62 -7.33
CA LEU A 87 4.83 -12.94 -7.97
C LEU A 87 6.14 -13.74 -7.81
N SER A 88 7.29 -13.07 -7.90
CA SER A 88 8.60 -13.68 -7.65
C SER A 88 8.76 -14.07 -6.18
N LYS A 89 8.33 -13.22 -5.24
CA LYS A 89 8.29 -13.55 -3.81
C LYS A 89 7.35 -14.73 -3.55
N TRP A 90 6.15 -14.74 -4.13
CA TRP A 90 5.20 -15.85 -4.04
C TRP A 90 5.84 -17.17 -4.50
N ASN A 91 6.43 -17.19 -5.70
CA ASN A 91 7.07 -18.37 -6.25
C ASN A 91 8.25 -18.89 -5.41
N ASN A 92 8.93 -18.01 -4.67
CA ASN A 92 10.03 -18.37 -3.79
C ASN A 92 9.60 -18.67 -2.34
N THR A 93 8.34 -18.40 -1.97
CA THR A 93 7.85 -18.63 -0.62
C THR A 93 7.30 -20.06 -0.52
N SER A 94 8.10 -20.94 0.08
CA SER A 94 7.77 -22.34 0.33
C SER A 94 7.96 -22.70 1.81
N LEU A 95 7.30 -23.76 2.28
CA LEU A 95 7.46 -24.24 3.66
C LEU A 95 8.92 -24.56 4.00
N LYS A 96 9.70 -25.06 3.02
CA LYS A 96 11.15 -25.28 3.17
C LYS A 96 11.91 -23.98 3.38
N SER A 97 11.65 -22.95 2.58
CA SER A 97 12.31 -21.65 2.75
C SER A 97 11.88 -20.93 4.05
N THR A 98 10.63 -21.11 4.47
CA THR A 98 10.13 -20.52 5.73
C THR A 98 10.74 -21.22 6.94
N LYS A 99 10.88 -22.56 6.89
CA LYS A 99 11.56 -23.33 7.94
C LYS A 99 13.04 -22.98 8.02
N ALA A 100 13.74 -22.89 6.88
CA ALA A 100 15.14 -22.50 6.83
C ALA A 100 15.41 -21.08 7.37
N LYS A 101 14.42 -20.17 7.27
CA LYS A 101 14.48 -18.81 7.84
C LYS A 101 14.02 -18.73 9.30
N ASN A 102 13.36 -19.76 9.81
CA ASN A 102 12.81 -19.83 11.17
C ASN A 102 13.24 -21.16 11.79
N ASP A 103 14.56 -21.37 11.89
CA ASP A 103 15.06 -22.70 12.21
C ASP A 103 14.76 -23.13 13.65
N GLU A 104 14.56 -22.15 14.53
CA GLU A 104 14.10 -22.30 15.91
C GLU A 104 12.59 -22.52 16.09
N LYS A 105 11.76 -22.34 15.05
CA LYS A 105 10.30 -22.51 15.15
C LYS A 105 9.84 -23.89 14.73
N GLY A 106 8.75 -24.35 15.35
CA GLY A 106 8.09 -25.60 14.99
C GLY A 106 7.56 -25.57 13.54
N TYR A 107 7.39 -26.74 12.93
CA TYR A 107 6.82 -26.84 11.58
C TYR A 107 5.41 -26.23 11.48
N GLU A 108 4.62 -26.33 12.55
CA GLU A 108 3.26 -25.78 12.62
C GLU A 108 3.25 -24.23 12.67
N GLU A 109 4.17 -23.62 13.44
CA GLU A 109 4.36 -22.17 13.45
C GLU A 109 4.92 -21.67 12.11
N CYS A 110 5.83 -22.41 11.50
CA CYS A 110 6.35 -22.08 10.16
C CYS A 110 5.25 -22.17 9.09
N LEU A 111 4.30 -23.11 9.24
CA LEU A 111 3.14 -23.22 8.36
C LEU A 111 2.21 -22.02 8.54
N GLN A 112 1.96 -21.57 9.77
CA GLN A 112 1.16 -20.37 10.03
C GLN A 112 1.79 -19.11 9.47
N ILE A 113 3.10 -18.93 9.64
CA ILE A 113 3.87 -17.81 9.06
C ILE A 113 3.80 -17.85 7.54
N LEU A 114 3.98 -19.03 6.94
CA LEU A 114 3.85 -19.21 5.50
C LEU A 114 2.44 -18.85 5.00
N ILE A 115 1.39 -19.31 5.68
CA ILE A 115 0.01 -19.02 5.31
C ILE A 115 -0.27 -17.52 5.42
N GLN A 116 0.23 -16.86 6.47
CA GLN A 116 0.07 -15.43 6.65
C GLN A 116 0.79 -14.63 5.55
N ASP A 117 2.03 -15.00 5.23
CA ASP A 117 2.83 -14.38 4.18
C ASP A 117 2.17 -14.57 2.80
N LEU A 118 1.71 -15.78 2.49
CA LEU A 118 0.98 -16.07 1.25
C LEU A 118 -0.34 -15.29 1.20
N CYS A 119 -1.15 -15.27 2.26
CA CYS A 119 -2.38 -14.48 2.27
C CYS A 119 -2.13 -12.98 2.06
N GLN A 120 -1.01 -12.43 2.52
CA GLN A 120 -0.63 -11.04 2.24
C GLN A 120 -0.20 -10.85 0.78
N LEU A 121 0.62 -11.75 0.25
CA LEU A 121 1.07 -11.72 -1.15
C LEU A 121 -0.11 -11.91 -2.13
N GLN A 122 -1.09 -12.76 -1.80
CA GLN A 122 -2.29 -12.99 -2.61
C GLN A 122 -3.15 -11.72 -2.75
N ARG A 123 -3.26 -10.92 -1.68
CA ARG A 123 -4.00 -9.65 -1.70
C ARG A 123 -3.35 -8.61 -2.63
N GLY A 124 -2.03 -8.67 -2.80
CA GLY A 124 -1.31 -7.85 -3.77
C GLY A 124 -1.35 -8.38 -5.22
N LEU A 125 -1.83 -9.61 -5.45
CA LEU A 125 -1.89 -10.25 -6.78
C LEU A 125 -3.29 -10.29 -7.40
N THR A 126 -4.33 -10.06 -6.61
CA THR A 126 -5.71 -10.14 -7.10
C THR A 126 -6.24 -8.71 -7.19
N PRO A 127 -6.34 -8.10 -8.40
CA PRO A 127 -7.25 -6.99 -8.58
C PRO A 127 -8.66 -7.54 -8.37
N GLU A 128 -9.42 -7.01 -7.42
CA GLU A 128 -10.85 -7.32 -7.36
C GLU A 128 -11.47 -6.88 -8.69
N LEU A 129 -12.02 -7.86 -9.42
CA LEU A 129 -12.71 -7.73 -10.71
C LEU A 129 -13.98 -6.88 -10.60
#